data_AF-A0A9E2NUK3-F1
#
_entry.id   AF-A0A9E2NUK3-F1
#
_cell.length_a   1.000
_cell.length_b   1.000
_cell.length_c   1.000
_cell.angle_alpha   90.00
_cell.angle_beta   90.00
_cell.angle_gamma   90.00
#
_symmetry.space_group_name_H-M   'P 1'
#
loop_
_entity.id
_entity.type
_entity.pdbx_description
1 polymer ?
#
loop_
_entity_poly.entity_id
_entity_poly.type
_entity_poly.pdbx_seq_one_letter_code
_entity_poly.pdbx_strand_id
1 'polypeptide(L)'
;MTDWKTLQKDFSAVTTPIIKGYHADKGLIGSKIATTDHLDEVVTYTANGRIIPIDEVGNEIPNAPHPRYQTDPKDATKVLSSKTLPKISGYTPRVEEIAPEDPSTDAKVVYNKKLIVQLKALEDRGYTFVNNGLNADTVARSIDGDDHGTQTYVIGLTHAHQNVTPENPGHSGERINSNYTESPVWPEQTGRDDLVRIGRQIINYHGAGEMTPIANEQSAEFDRTLVIDKVSGKIIKDNGWNADKRQFGTINTPVISGYHADKRIAGGNTVSPSHLEEIGTVNYKVIIPVYPKGQPILGAKHLQYRTDSNDPTKVVLNQSVPEVLGYFPTQSAVMPSRPDQDMPIVYNPDQQQ
;
A
#
# COMPACT_ATOMS: atom_id res chain seq x y z
N MET A 1 66.03 51.00 -61.28
CA MET A 1 65.33 49.87 -60.65
C MET A 1 64.01 50.42 -60.14
N THR A 2 62.90 49.94 -60.68
CA THR A 2 61.57 50.33 -60.19
C THR A 2 61.29 49.45 -58.98
N ASP A 3 61.30 50.03 -57.78
CA ASP A 3 60.96 49.30 -56.55
C ASP A 3 59.51 48.84 -56.65
N TRP A 4 59.32 47.53 -56.74
CA TRP A 4 58.00 46.91 -56.67
C TRP A 4 57.45 47.13 -55.26
N LYS A 5 56.50 48.06 -55.11
CA LYS A 5 55.66 48.14 -53.91
C LYS A 5 54.60 47.05 -54.01
N THR A 6 54.74 46.02 -53.18
CA THR A 6 53.66 45.05 -52.91
C THR A 6 52.40 45.80 -52.48
N LEU A 7 51.36 45.75 -53.30
CA LEU A 7 50.12 46.52 -53.13
C LEU A 7 49.21 45.97 -52.03
N GLN A 8 49.44 44.71 -51.60
CA GLN A 8 48.68 44.05 -50.54
C GLN A 8 49.65 43.32 -49.61
N LYS A 9 49.71 43.74 -48.34
CA LYS A 9 50.64 43.20 -47.34
C LYS A 9 50.08 41.98 -46.61
N ASP A 10 48.76 41.83 -46.58
CA ASP A 10 48.05 40.79 -45.83
C ASP A 10 46.85 40.23 -46.63
N PHE A 11 46.63 38.92 -46.52
CA PHE A 11 45.38 38.25 -46.89
C PHE A 11 44.43 38.30 -45.70
N SER A 12 43.21 38.82 -45.91
CA SER A 12 42.16 38.80 -44.90
C SER A 12 41.69 37.38 -44.62
N ALA A 13 41.18 37.15 -43.41
CA ALA A 13 40.59 35.86 -43.07
C ALA A 13 39.35 35.58 -43.96
N VAL A 14 39.19 34.33 -44.36
CA VAL A 14 38.07 33.88 -45.21
C VAL A 14 37.29 32.81 -44.46
N THR A 15 35.97 32.97 -44.38
CA THR A 15 35.11 31.94 -43.80
C THR A 15 34.98 30.78 -44.76
N THR A 16 35.09 29.56 -44.22
CA THR A 16 34.96 28.36 -45.03
C THR A 16 33.53 28.24 -45.58
N PRO A 17 33.34 27.98 -46.89
CA PRO A 17 32.02 27.79 -47.48
C PRO A 17 31.23 26.65 -46.81
N ILE A 18 29.93 26.85 -46.66
CA ILE A 18 29.03 25.84 -46.10
C ILE A 18 28.52 24.97 -47.24
N ILE A 19 28.79 23.66 -47.17
CA ILE A 19 28.34 22.68 -48.16
C ILE A 19 27.31 21.76 -47.51
N LYS A 20 26.09 21.74 -48.05
CA LYS A 20 25.00 20.93 -47.51
C LYS A 20 25.38 19.43 -47.49
N GLY A 21 25.38 18.84 -46.30
CA GLY A 21 25.65 17.41 -46.10
C GLY A 21 27.13 17.07 -45.92
N TYR A 22 27.99 18.07 -45.80
CA TYR A 22 29.40 17.94 -45.49
C TYR A 22 29.79 18.92 -44.37
N HIS A 23 30.84 18.59 -43.64
CA HIS A 23 31.50 19.49 -42.69
C HIS A 23 32.97 19.65 -43.08
N ALA A 24 33.49 20.85 -42.86
CA ALA A 24 34.89 21.17 -43.08
C ALA A 24 35.72 20.86 -41.83
N ASP A 25 37.00 20.56 -42.03
CA ASP A 25 37.99 20.44 -40.96
C ASP A 25 38.27 21.78 -40.24
N LYS A 26 38.05 22.91 -40.92
CA LYS A 26 38.21 24.26 -40.37
C LYS A 26 37.15 25.23 -40.88
N GLY A 27 36.61 26.06 -39.98
CA GLY A 27 35.55 27.05 -40.30
C GLY A 27 36.06 28.41 -40.76
N LEU A 28 37.36 28.67 -40.56
CA LEU A 28 38.00 29.93 -40.89
C LEU A 28 39.43 29.66 -41.37
N ILE A 29 39.79 30.25 -42.51
CA ILE A 29 41.19 30.37 -42.93
C ILE A 29 41.68 31.70 -42.38
N GLY A 30 42.63 31.63 -41.44
CA GLY A 30 43.18 32.81 -40.76
C GLY A 30 43.92 33.75 -41.72
N SER A 31 44.05 35.02 -41.33
CA SER A 31 44.81 36.00 -42.10
C SER A 31 46.28 35.60 -42.21
N LYS A 32 46.88 35.78 -43.39
CA LYS A 32 48.29 35.50 -43.64
C LYS A 32 49.01 36.73 -44.19
N ILE A 33 50.27 36.91 -43.80
CA ILE A 33 51.15 37.94 -44.37
C ILE A 33 51.59 37.48 -45.76
N ALA A 34 51.53 38.37 -46.75
CA ALA A 34 51.94 38.07 -48.11
C ALA A 34 53.47 37.94 -48.19
N THR A 35 53.96 36.75 -48.52
CA THR A 35 55.39 36.46 -48.80
C THR A 35 55.60 36.21 -50.30
N THR A 36 56.84 36.08 -50.74
CA THR A 36 57.19 35.70 -52.13
C THR A 36 56.89 34.23 -52.45
N ASP A 37 56.49 33.43 -51.46
CA ASP A 37 56.23 31.99 -51.61
C ASP A 37 54.75 31.74 -51.91
N HIS A 38 54.46 30.62 -52.59
CA HIS A 38 53.09 30.17 -52.81
C HIS A 38 52.48 29.69 -51.50
N LEU A 39 51.32 30.23 -51.11
CA LEU A 39 50.61 29.87 -49.89
C LEU A 39 49.36 29.07 -50.25
N ASP A 40 49.42 27.76 -50.07
CA ASP A 40 48.26 26.88 -50.17
C ASP A 40 47.62 26.66 -48.79
N GLU A 41 46.29 26.75 -48.75
CA GLU A 41 45.47 26.36 -47.62
C GLU A 41 44.40 25.39 -48.11
N VAL A 42 44.52 24.13 -47.70
CA VAL A 42 43.56 23.09 -48.08
C VAL A 42 42.49 22.99 -47.01
N VAL A 43 41.23 23.13 -47.39
CA VAL A 43 40.07 22.79 -46.56
C VAL A 43 39.56 21.44 -47.04
N THR A 44 39.42 20.49 -46.12
CA THR A 44 38.91 19.16 -46.43
C THR A 44 37.47 19.05 -45.96
N TYR A 45 36.59 18.58 -46.83
CA TYR A 45 35.20 18.32 -46.50
C TYR A 45 34.96 16.82 -46.33
N THR A 46 34.38 16.46 -45.20
CA THR A 46 33.95 15.11 -44.89
C THR A 46 32.43 15.04 -44.93
N ALA A 47 31.89 13.95 -45.47
CA ALA A 47 30.44 13.77 -45.50
C ALA A 47 29.90 13.66 -44.07
N ASN A 48 28.76 14.31 -43.81
CA ASN A 48 28.12 14.21 -42.51
C ASN A 48 27.60 12.79 -42.27
N GLY A 49 27.64 12.38 -41.00
CA GLY A 49 27.03 11.16 -40.51
C GLY A 49 25.54 11.06 -40.85
N ARG A 50 25.03 9.83 -40.80
CA ARG A 50 23.64 9.46 -41.07
C ARG A 50 22.93 9.04 -39.81
N ILE A 51 21.62 9.17 -39.84
CA ILE A 51 20.74 8.53 -38.85
C ILE A 51 20.42 7.14 -39.38
N ILE A 52 20.79 6.12 -38.60
CA ILE A 52 20.60 4.71 -38.93
C ILE A 52 19.51 4.15 -38.01
N PRO A 53 18.29 3.90 -38.51
CA PRO A 53 17.24 3.25 -37.74
C PRO A 53 17.58 1.79 -37.44
N ILE A 54 17.64 1.47 -36.16
CA ILE A 54 17.85 0.11 -35.67
C ILE A 54 16.64 -0.37 -34.87
N ASP A 55 16.43 -1.68 -34.85
CA ASP A 55 15.43 -2.32 -34.01
C ASP A 55 15.90 -2.41 -32.55
N GLU A 56 15.07 -3.03 -31.70
CA GLU A 56 15.30 -3.17 -30.26
C GLU A 56 16.52 -4.04 -29.90
N VAL A 57 16.99 -4.89 -30.83
CA VAL A 57 18.15 -5.77 -30.63
C VAL A 57 19.41 -5.25 -31.32
N GLY A 58 19.31 -4.11 -32.02
CA GLY A 58 20.44 -3.41 -32.62
C GLY A 58 20.67 -3.68 -34.11
N ASN A 59 19.77 -4.41 -34.78
CA ASN A 59 19.85 -4.63 -36.22
C ASN A 59 19.27 -3.45 -36.99
N GLU A 60 19.82 -3.14 -38.16
CA GLU A 60 19.24 -2.13 -39.04
C GLU A 60 17.86 -2.56 -39.54
N ILE A 61 16.91 -1.63 -39.55
CA ILE A 61 15.55 -1.91 -40.03
C ILE A 61 15.57 -1.97 -41.57
N PRO A 62 15.15 -3.08 -42.20
CA PRO A 62 15.19 -3.22 -43.64
C PRO A 62 14.43 -2.11 -44.36
N ASN A 63 15.02 -1.59 -45.44
CA ASN A 63 14.45 -0.54 -46.29
C ASN A 63 14.15 0.80 -45.59
N ALA A 64 14.65 1.00 -44.35
CA ALA A 64 14.50 2.27 -43.65
C ALA A 64 15.37 3.37 -44.29
N PRO A 65 14.87 4.63 -44.41
CA PRO A 65 15.68 5.73 -44.90
C PRO A 65 16.84 6.07 -43.96
N HIS A 66 18.03 6.34 -44.52
CA HIS A 66 19.22 6.80 -43.79
C HIS A 66 19.54 8.27 -44.09
N PRO A 67 18.75 9.24 -43.58
CA PRO A 67 19.00 10.65 -43.85
C PRO A 67 20.33 11.10 -43.24
N ARG A 68 21.03 12.00 -43.95
CA ARG A 68 22.25 12.64 -43.46
C ARG A 68 21.93 13.83 -42.56
N TYR A 69 22.78 14.11 -41.59
CA TYR A 69 22.70 15.33 -40.80
C TYR A 69 22.88 16.58 -41.68
N GLN A 70 22.13 17.63 -41.35
CA GLN A 70 22.25 18.92 -42.01
C GLN A 70 23.44 19.68 -41.41
N THR A 71 24.29 20.24 -42.27
CA THR A 71 25.39 21.13 -41.87
C THR A 71 24.81 22.38 -41.21
N ASP A 72 25.44 22.88 -40.14
CA ASP A 72 25.04 24.12 -39.49
C ASP A 72 25.22 25.29 -40.48
N PRO A 73 24.15 26.07 -40.77
CA PRO A 73 24.22 27.21 -41.69
C PRO A 73 25.07 28.38 -41.17
N LYS A 74 25.62 28.30 -39.96
CA LYS A 74 26.49 29.30 -39.35
C LYS A 74 27.91 28.80 -39.08
N ASP A 75 28.16 27.50 -39.15
CA ASP A 75 29.44 26.89 -38.82
C ASP A 75 29.70 25.69 -39.73
N ALA A 76 30.59 25.87 -40.72
CA ALA A 76 30.92 24.82 -41.68
C ALA A 76 31.54 23.57 -41.04
N THR A 77 32.00 23.63 -39.78
CA THR A 77 32.59 22.50 -39.06
C THR A 77 31.55 21.66 -38.28
N LYS A 78 30.30 22.11 -38.22
CA LYS A 78 29.26 21.51 -37.37
C LYS A 78 28.03 21.06 -38.14
N VAL A 79 27.22 20.27 -37.45
CA VAL A 79 25.95 19.75 -37.94
C VAL A 79 24.85 20.01 -36.91
N LEU A 80 23.61 20.11 -37.37
CA LEU A 80 22.44 20.35 -36.54
C LEU A 80 21.87 19.04 -35.99
N SER A 81 21.30 19.11 -34.78
CA SER A 81 20.42 18.07 -34.24
C SER A 81 19.21 17.86 -35.16
N SER A 82 18.74 16.62 -35.26
CA SER A 82 17.61 16.26 -36.11
C SER A 82 16.36 15.95 -35.29
N LYS A 83 15.30 16.74 -35.51
CA LYS A 83 13.94 16.50 -34.98
C LYS A 83 13.04 15.71 -35.93
N THR A 84 13.45 15.57 -37.18
CA THR A 84 12.70 14.86 -38.22
C THR A 84 13.33 13.49 -38.44
N LEU A 85 12.96 12.55 -37.59
CA LEU A 85 13.38 11.17 -37.69
C LEU A 85 12.60 10.42 -38.79
N PRO A 86 13.21 9.42 -39.46
CA PRO A 86 12.53 8.58 -40.45
C PRO A 86 11.19 8.02 -39.96
N LYS A 87 10.13 8.22 -40.75
CA LYS A 87 8.85 7.53 -40.52
C LYS A 87 8.93 6.15 -41.15
N ILE A 88 8.90 5.11 -40.32
CA ILE A 88 9.04 3.71 -40.76
C ILE A 88 7.72 3.00 -40.47
N SER A 89 7.15 2.35 -41.48
CA SER A 89 5.88 1.64 -41.33
C SER A 89 6.00 0.55 -40.27
N GLY A 90 5.11 0.55 -39.28
CA GLY A 90 5.12 -0.42 -38.18
C GLY A 90 6.08 -0.11 -37.03
N TYR A 91 6.81 1.00 -37.07
CA TYR A 91 7.82 1.36 -36.07
C TYR A 91 7.64 2.80 -35.54
N THR A 92 8.08 3.03 -34.30
CA THR A 92 8.09 4.35 -33.63
C THR A 92 9.46 4.59 -32.99
N PRO A 93 10.12 5.75 -33.21
CA PRO A 93 11.43 6.04 -32.61
C PRO A 93 11.31 6.18 -31.09
N ARG A 94 12.36 5.78 -30.35
CA ARG A 94 12.42 5.95 -28.88
C ARG A 94 12.71 7.38 -28.42
N VAL A 95 13.21 8.22 -29.32
CA VAL A 95 13.56 9.61 -29.05
C VAL A 95 12.87 10.51 -30.06
N GLU A 96 12.62 11.76 -29.69
CA GLU A 96 12.03 12.76 -30.60
C GLU A 96 13.11 13.55 -31.35
N GLU A 97 14.32 13.61 -30.80
CA GLU A 97 15.45 14.34 -31.36
C GLU A 97 16.75 13.58 -31.11
N ILE A 98 17.70 13.69 -32.05
CA ILE A 98 19.04 13.13 -31.92
C ILE A 98 20.08 14.17 -32.32
N ALA A 99 21.09 14.35 -31.46
CA ALA A 99 22.25 15.19 -31.72
C ALA A 99 23.46 14.28 -32.04
N PRO A 100 24.21 14.55 -33.12
CA PRO A 100 25.45 13.84 -33.40
C PRO A 100 26.54 14.28 -32.41
N GLU A 101 27.25 13.32 -31.82
CA GLU A 101 28.42 13.58 -30.98
C GLU A 101 29.62 14.04 -31.82
N ASP A 102 29.72 13.51 -33.04
CA ASP A 102 30.73 13.86 -34.05
C ASP A 102 30.03 14.03 -35.42
N PRO A 103 30.26 15.16 -36.14
CA PRO A 103 29.76 15.38 -37.49
C PRO A 103 30.02 14.25 -38.50
N SER A 104 31.10 13.48 -38.33
CA SER A 104 31.48 12.36 -39.20
C SER A 104 30.79 11.04 -38.85
N THR A 105 30.20 10.92 -37.67
CA THR A 105 29.78 9.62 -37.13
C THR A 105 28.29 9.37 -37.37
N ASP A 106 27.98 8.15 -37.83
CA ASP A 106 26.61 7.67 -37.96
C ASP A 106 25.96 7.48 -36.57
N ALA A 107 24.75 8.00 -36.40
CA ALA A 107 23.99 7.88 -35.17
C ALA A 107 22.92 6.78 -35.31
N LYS A 108 23.01 5.76 -34.47
CA LYS A 108 21.99 4.70 -34.41
C LYS A 108 20.82 5.13 -33.53
N VAL A 109 19.61 5.08 -34.07
CA VAL A 109 18.38 5.42 -33.35
C VAL A 109 17.50 4.19 -33.24
N VAL A 110 17.13 3.83 -32.01
CA VAL A 110 16.28 2.67 -31.73
C VAL A 110 14.82 2.99 -32.03
N TYR A 111 14.16 2.11 -32.78
CA TYR A 111 12.73 2.14 -33.02
C TYR A 111 12.05 0.88 -32.46
N ASN A 112 10.95 1.09 -31.74
CA ASN A 112 10.11 0.00 -31.25
C ASN A 112 9.03 -0.33 -32.28
N LYS A 113 8.62 -1.60 -32.35
CA LYS A 113 7.45 -1.96 -33.15
C LYS A 113 6.21 -1.30 -32.55
N LYS A 114 5.37 -0.69 -33.40
CA LYS A 114 4.14 0.01 -32.98
C LYS A 114 3.21 -0.88 -32.16
N LEU A 115 3.15 -2.17 -32.48
CA LEU A 115 2.36 -3.15 -31.74
C LEU A 115 2.85 -3.33 -30.30
N ILE A 116 4.16 -3.40 -30.06
CA ILE A 116 4.74 -3.51 -28.71
C ILE A 116 4.31 -2.29 -27.87
N VAL A 117 4.39 -1.10 -28.45
CA VAL A 117 3.97 0.15 -27.78
C VAL A 117 2.47 0.13 -27.46
N GLN A 118 1.64 -0.30 -28.40
CA GLN A 118 0.18 -0.39 -28.21
C GLN A 118 -0.19 -1.41 -27.13
N LEU A 119 0.48 -2.56 -27.12
CA LEU A 119 0.28 -3.59 -26.12
C LEU A 119 0.71 -3.13 -24.72
N LYS A 120 1.86 -2.48 -24.61
CA LYS A 120 2.32 -1.88 -23.35
C LYS A 120 1.31 -0.85 -22.83
N ALA A 121 0.77 -0.01 -23.71
CA ALA A 121 -0.28 0.94 -23.35
C ALA A 121 -1.57 0.26 -22.85
N LEU A 122 -1.88 -0.96 -23.31
CA LEU A 122 -3.02 -1.73 -22.81
C LEU A 122 -2.71 -2.37 -21.45
N GLU A 123 -1.50 -2.88 -21.24
CA GLU A 123 -1.06 -3.34 -19.91
C GLU A 123 -1.13 -2.22 -18.87
N ASP A 124 -0.63 -1.03 -19.22
CA ASP A 124 -0.66 0.14 -18.33
C ASP A 124 -2.10 0.60 -18.03
N ARG A 125 -3.07 0.28 -18.90
CA ARG A 125 -4.51 0.49 -18.66
C ARG A 125 -5.17 -0.62 -17.83
N GLY A 126 -4.42 -1.63 -17.41
CA GLY A 126 -4.90 -2.72 -16.56
C GLY A 126 -5.36 -3.97 -17.31
N TYR A 127 -4.95 -4.18 -18.57
CA TYR A 127 -5.21 -5.44 -19.28
C TYR A 127 -4.09 -6.47 -19.07
N THR A 128 -4.42 -7.75 -19.19
CA THR A 128 -3.48 -8.88 -19.22
C THR A 128 -3.67 -9.70 -20.48
N PHE A 129 -2.60 -10.34 -20.94
CA PHE A 129 -2.65 -11.26 -22.07
C PHE A 129 -3.34 -12.56 -21.69
N VAL A 130 -4.28 -13.00 -22.52
CA VAL A 130 -4.75 -14.38 -22.52
C VAL A 130 -3.69 -15.19 -23.25
N ASN A 131 -3.07 -16.13 -22.54
CA ASN A 131 -2.01 -16.96 -23.09
C ASN A 131 -2.53 -17.82 -24.26
N ASN A 132 -2.34 -17.32 -25.48
CA ASN A 132 -2.49 -18.07 -26.72
C ASN A 132 -1.12 -18.55 -27.27
N GLY A 133 -0.09 -18.65 -26.41
CA GLY A 133 1.28 -18.98 -26.82
C GLY A 133 2.09 -17.80 -27.35
N LEU A 134 1.61 -16.56 -27.20
CA LEU A 134 2.25 -15.34 -27.69
C LEU A 134 2.34 -14.30 -26.56
N ASN A 135 3.54 -13.80 -26.25
CA ASN A 135 3.75 -12.57 -25.48
C ASN A 135 4.09 -11.41 -26.43
N ALA A 136 4.06 -10.14 -25.97
CA ALA A 136 4.31 -8.97 -26.81
C ALA A 136 5.61 -9.10 -27.64
N ASP A 137 6.67 -9.60 -27.02
CA ASP A 137 7.97 -9.84 -27.64
C ASP A 137 7.93 -10.93 -28.73
N THR A 138 7.06 -11.94 -28.58
CA THR A 138 6.90 -13.05 -29.53
C THR A 138 5.97 -12.67 -30.68
N VAL A 139 4.88 -11.93 -30.42
CA VAL A 139 4.00 -11.41 -31.49
C VAL A 139 4.79 -10.50 -32.43
N ALA A 140 5.67 -9.67 -31.87
CA ALA A 140 6.56 -8.83 -32.64
C ALA A 140 7.47 -9.64 -33.59
N ARG A 141 7.82 -10.89 -33.26
CA ARG A 141 8.71 -11.74 -34.06
C ARG A 141 7.99 -12.56 -35.13
N SER A 142 6.68 -12.76 -35.03
CA SER A 142 5.91 -13.62 -35.95
C SER A 142 5.30 -12.90 -37.15
N ILE A 143 5.37 -11.57 -37.23
CA ILE A 143 4.99 -10.83 -38.44
C ILE A 143 6.19 -10.88 -39.38
N ASP A 144 6.17 -11.82 -40.32
CA ASP A 144 7.19 -11.87 -41.37
C ASP A 144 7.02 -10.70 -42.35
N GLY A 145 8.05 -10.44 -43.16
CA GLY A 145 8.06 -9.36 -44.15
C GLY A 145 7.49 -9.78 -45.50
N ASP A 146 6.77 -10.90 -45.58
CA ASP A 146 6.22 -11.43 -46.84
C ASP A 146 4.92 -10.68 -47.21
N ASP A 147 4.91 -10.10 -48.40
CA ASP A 147 3.81 -9.34 -49.00
C ASP A 147 2.80 -10.23 -49.75
N HIS A 148 3.00 -11.55 -49.76
CA HIS A 148 2.06 -12.50 -50.33
C HIS A 148 0.96 -12.93 -49.33
N GLY A 149 -0.12 -12.15 -49.29
CA GLY A 149 -1.39 -12.52 -48.63
C GLY A 149 -1.64 -11.80 -47.29
N THR A 150 -2.90 -11.75 -46.87
CA THR A 150 -3.30 -11.11 -45.60
C THR A 150 -2.99 -12.02 -44.42
N GLN A 151 -1.98 -11.67 -43.63
CA GLN A 151 -1.70 -12.33 -42.36
C GLN A 151 -2.53 -11.67 -41.25
N THR A 152 -3.43 -12.45 -40.64
CA THR A 152 -4.27 -11.99 -39.52
C THR A 152 -3.81 -12.68 -38.23
N TYR A 153 -3.45 -11.90 -37.22
CA TYR A 153 -3.15 -12.39 -35.88
C TYR A 153 -4.15 -11.79 -34.89
N VAL A 154 -4.73 -12.63 -34.02
CA VAL A 154 -5.67 -12.20 -32.97
C VAL A 154 -4.97 -12.24 -31.62
N ILE A 155 -4.94 -11.10 -30.93
CA ILE A 155 -4.39 -10.97 -29.58
C ILE A 155 -5.55 -10.97 -28.59
N GLY A 156 -5.61 -12.00 -27.75
CA GLY A 156 -6.57 -12.08 -26.65
C GLY A 156 -6.10 -11.27 -25.45
N LEU A 157 -6.93 -10.35 -24.96
CA LEU A 157 -6.70 -9.59 -23.74
C LEU A 157 -7.90 -9.73 -22.80
N THR A 158 -7.62 -9.74 -21.51
CA THR A 158 -8.63 -9.71 -20.43
C THR A 158 -8.33 -8.57 -19.48
N HIS A 159 -9.31 -8.19 -18.67
CA HIS A 159 -9.06 -7.27 -17.56
C HIS A 159 -8.18 -7.95 -16.51
N ALA A 160 -7.18 -7.24 -16.03
CA ALA A 160 -6.43 -7.64 -14.85
C ALA A 160 -7.28 -7.41 -13.61
N HIS A 161 -7.23 -8.36 -12.68
CA HIS A 161 -7.88 -8.24 -11.38
C HIS A 161 -6.83 -8.16 -10.28
N GLN A 162 -7.14 -7.44 -9.21
CA GLN A 162 -6.26 -7.30 -8.05
C GLN A 162 -7.01 -7.60 -6.76
N ASN A 163 -6.41 -8.43 -5.92
CA ASN A 163 -6.86 -8.62 -4.55
C ASN A 163 -6.42 -7.43 -3.71
N VAL A 164 -7.36 -6.90 -2.94
CA VAL A 164 -7.14 -5.86 -1.94
C VAL A 164 -7.36 -6.49 -0.57
N THR A 165 -6.33 -6.46 0.27
CA THR A 165 -6.34 -7.04 1.61
C THR A 165 -5.94 -5.98 2.63
N PRO A 166 -6.12 -6.22 3.94
CA PRO A 166 -5.64 -5.29 4.95
C PRO A 166 -4.14 -4.96 4.87
N GLU A 167 -3.31 -5.89 4.40
CA GLU A 167 -1.86 -5.73 4.23
C GLU A 167 -1.51 -4.95 2.97
N ASN A 168 -2.37 -5.01 1.95
CA ASN A 168 -2.25 -4.27 0.71
C ASN A 168 -3.57 -3.57 0.37
N PRO A 169 -3.96 -2.55 1.16
CA PRO A 169 -5.20 -1.84 0.98
C PRO A 169 -5.11 -0.92 -0.25
N GLY A 170 -6.28 -0.55 -0.78
CA GLY A 170 -6.38 0.53 -1.74
C GLY A 170 -6.22 1.88 -1.03
N HIS A 171 -5.72 2.87 -1.76
CA HIS A 171 -5.64 4.25 -1.31
C HIS A 171 -6.72 5.05 -2.02
N SER A 172 -7.85 5.28 -1.34
CA SER A 172 -9.03 5.94 -1.92
C SER A 172 -8.65 7.23 -2.65
N GLY A 173 -9.12 7.37 -3.90
CA GLY A 173 -8.81 8.52 -4.75
C GLY A 173 -7.47 8.46 -5.49
N GLU A 174 -6.57 7.54 -5.15
CA GLU A 174 -5.35 7.31 -5.93
C GLU A 174 -5.59 6.40 -7.14
N ARG A 175 -4.75 6.53 -8.17
CA ARG A 175 -4.84 5.72 -9.39
C ARG A 175 -4.51 4.25 -9.12
N ILE A 176 -5.34 3.34 -9.63
CA ILE A 176 -5.10 1.89 -9.58
C ILE A 176 -3.90 1.49 -10.45
N ASN A 177 -3.75 2.09 -11.63
CA ASN A 177 -2.62 1.88 -12.54
C ASN A 177 -1.78 3.17 -12.59
N SER A 178 -0.67 3.18 -11.85
CA SER A 178 0.20 4.35 -11.70
C SER A 178 0.78 4.89 -13.01
N ASN A 179 1.05 4.01 -13.99
CA ASN A 179 1.60 4.37 -15.30
C ASN A 179 0.57 4.95 -16.28
N TYR A 180 -0.71 5.02 -15.90
CA TYR A 180 -1.77 5.49 -16.78
C TYR A 180 -2.50 6.69 -16.18
N THR A 181 -2.40 7.85 -16.84
CA THR A 181 -2.88 9.12 -16.32
C THR A 181 -4.39 9.21 -16.15
N GLU A 182 -5.14 8.49 -16.98
CA GLU A 182 -6.61 8.39 -16.91
C GLU A 182 -7.05 7.09 -16.22
N SER A 183 -6.17 6.49 -15.40
CA SER A 183 -6.52 5.28 -14.65
C SER A 183 -7.73 5.51 -13.76
N PRO A 184 -8.61 4.51 -13.62
CA PRO A 184 -9.58 4.51 -12.53
C PRO A 184 -8.86 4.64 -11.18
N VAL A 185 -9.59 5.15 -10.20
CA VAL A 185 -9.11 5.33 -8.82
C VAL A 185 -9.63 4.22 -7.92
N TRP A 186 -8.92 3.97 -6.82
CA TRP A 186 -9.36 3.03 -5.80
C TRP A 186 -10.72 3.45 -5.20
N PRO A 187 -11.69 2.53 -5.09
CA PRO A 187 -12.95 2.77 -4.40
C PRO A 187 -12.75 3.07 -2.91
N GLU A 188 -13.66 3.83 -2.29
CA GLU A 188 -13.56 4.18 -0.87
C GLU A 188 -13.46 2.96 0.04
N GLN A 189 -14.21 1.88 -0.25
CA GLN A 189 -14.29 0.67 0.57
C GLN A 189 -13.05 -0.24 0.51
N THR A 190 -11.97 0.23 -0.11
CA THR A 190 -10.72 -0.53 -0.26
C THR A 190 -9.66 -0.12 0.77
N GLY A 191 -9.92 0.91 1.58
CA GLY A 191 -9.05 1.31 2.67
C GLY A 191 -8.95 0.24 3.77
N ARG A 192 -7.86 0.24 4.54
CA ARG A 192 -7.63 -0.75 5.59
C ARG A 192 -8.79 -0.81 6.61
N ASP A 193 -9.33 0.34 6.99
CA ASP A 193 -10.42 0.44 7.97
C ASP A 193 -11.75 -0.16 7.46
N ASP A 194 -11.92 -0.30 6.14
CA ASP A 194 -13.07 -0.99 5.53
C ASP A 194 -12.87 -2.50 5.43
N LEU A 195 -11.62 -2.96 5.54
CA LEU A 195 -11.22 -4.35 5.38
C LEU A 195 -10.97 -5.06 6.71
N VAL A 196 -10.86 -4.30 7.81
CA VAL A 196 -10.63 -4.83 9.16
C VAL A 196 -11.69 -4.35 10.12
N ARG A 197 -12.19 -5.26 10.96
CA ARG A 197 -13.02 -4.92 12.12
C ARG A 197 -12.49 -5.63 13.36
N ILE A 198 -12.55 -4.94 14.49
CA ILE A 198 -12.14 -5.50 15.78
C ILE A 198 -13.38 -5.71 16.62
N GLY A 199 -13.73 -6.97 16.87
CA GLY A 199 -14.74 -7.34 17.83
C GLY A 199 -14.15 -7.39 19.25
N ARG A 200 -14.94 -7.01 20.27
CA ARG A 200 -14.53 -6.92 21.67
C ARG A 200 -15.56 -7.52 22.62
N GLN A 201 -15.06 -8.16 23.69
CA GLN A 201 -15.83 -8.48 24.88
C GLN A 201 -15.20 -7.76 26.06
N ILE A 202 -16.01 -6.98 26.79
CA ILE A 202 -15.57 -6.20 27.95
C ILE A 202 -16.35 -6.63 29.18
N ILE A 203 -15.68 -7.08 30.23
CA ILE A 203 -16.29 -7.41 31.53
C ILE A 203 -15.93 -6.32 32.54
N ASN A 204 -16.92 -5.53 32.91
CA ASN A 204 -16.80 -4.48 33.92
C ASN A 204 -17.12 -5.00 35.32
N TYR A 205 -16.34 -4.57 36.31
CA TYR A 205 -16.53 -4.91 37.71
C TYR A 205 -16.92 -3.67 38.51
N HIS A 206 -17.83 -3.81 39.47
CA HIS A 206 -18.27 -2.73 40.35
C HIS A 206 -18.44 -3.18 41.80
N GLY A 207 -18.43 -2.25 42.75
CA GLY A 207 -18.96 -2.48 44.11
C GLY A 207 -17.97 -2.97 45.16
N ALA A 208 -16.66 -3.07 44.86
CA ALA A 208 -15.62 -3.44 45.83
C ALA A 208 -14.75 -2.26 46.31
N GLY A 209 -15.24 -1.02 46.16
CA GLY A 209 -14.47 0.20 46.47
C GLY A 209 -13.14 0.24 45.72
N GLU A 210 -12.07 0.64 46.41
CA GLU A 210 -10.69 0.67 45.87
C GLU A 210 -10.15 -0.71 45.45
N MET A 211 -10.81 -1.81 45.87
CA MET A 211 -10.43 -3.17 45.48
C MET A 211 -11.17 -3.66 44.24
N THR A 212 -11.99 -2.82 43.60
CA THR A 212 -12.70 -3.18 42.37
C THR A 212 -11.71 -3.53 41.26
N PRO A 213 -11.79 -4.73 40.66
CA PRO A 213 -10.88 -5.13 39.60
C PRO A 213 -11.02 -4.23 38.37
N ILE A 214 -9.93 -4.08 37.64
CA ILE A 214 -9.94 -3.44 36.32
C ILE A 214 -10.77 -4.31 35.37
N ALA A 215 -11.47 -3.66 34.44
CA ALA A 215 -12.24 -4.36 33.41
C ALA A 215 -11.35 -5.35 32.64
N ASN A 216 -11.91 -6.51 32.31
CA ASN A 216 -11.24 -7.47 31.44
C ASN A 216 -11.70 -7.24 30.00
N GLU A 217 -10.76 -7.07 29.07
CA GLU A 217 -11.05 -6.88 27.65
C GLU A 217 -10.41 -8.01 26.84
N GLN A 218 -11.21 -8.62 25.96
CA GLN A 218 -10.77 -9.58 24.95
C GLN A 218 -11.13 -9.03 23.58
N SER A 219 -10.26 -9.22 22.59
CA SER A 219 -10.47 -8.75 21.22
C SER A 219 -10.24 -9.86 20.20
N ALA A 220 -10.95 -9.77 19.07
CA ALA A 220 -10.81 -10.66 17.94
C ALA A 220 -10.89 -9.84 16.65
N GLU A 221 -10.00 -10.14 15.70
CA GLU A 221 -9.97 -9.47 14.40
C GLU A 221 -10.82 -10.23 13.36
N PHE A 222 -11.54 -9.45 12.57
CA PHE A 222 -12.19 -9.88 11.33
C PHE A 222 -11.53 -9.14 10.18
N ASP A 223 -11.11 -9.87 9.17
CA ASP A 223 -10.55 -9.34 7.94
C ASP A 223 -11.35 -9.84 6.72
N ARG A 224 -11.30 -9.09 5.62
CA ARG A 224 -11.87 -9.50 4.34
C ARG A 224 -10.98 -9.10 3.17
N THR A 225 -11.17 -9.77 2.04
CA THR A 225 -10.49 -9.47 0.78
C THR A 225 -11.51 -9.07 -0.28
N LEU A 226 -11.26 -7.94 -0.93
CA LEU A 226 -12.01 -7.50 -2.11
C LEU A 226 -11.22 -7.81 -3.38
N VAL A 227 -11.92 -8.02 -4.50
CA VAL A 227 -11.32 -8.14 -5.83
C VAL A 227 -11.75 -6.96 -6.68
N ILE A 228 -10.78 -6.19 -7.16
CA ILE A 228 -10.98 -5.03 -8.01
C ILE A 228 -10.60 -5.37 -9.45
N ASP A 229 -11.40 -4.92 -10.40
CA ASP A 229 -11.08 -4.90 -11.81
C ASP A 229 -10.25 -3.65 -12.14
N LYS A 230 -9.02 -3.82 -12.62
CA LYS A 230 -8.06 -2.73 -12.81
C LYS A 230 -8.40 -1.80 -13.98
N VAL A 231 -9.28 -2.22 -14.89
CA VAL A 231 -9.68 -1.41 -16.06
C VAL A 231 -10.87 -0.51 -15.71
N SER A 232 -11.86 -1.08 -15.04
CA SER A 232 -13.09 -0.39 -14.68
C SER A 232 -13.03 0.30 -13.30
N GLY A 233 -12.10 -0.12 -12.44
CA GLY A 233 -11.99 0.34 -11.05
C GLY A 233 -13.07 -0.20 -10.12
N LYS A 234 -13.89 -1.15 -10.56
CA LYS A 234 -15.02 -1.64 -9.78
C LYS A 234 -14.63 -2.81 -8.89
N ILE A 235 -15.28 -2.89 -7.73
CA ILE A 235 -15.31 -4.12 -6.92
C ILE A 235 -16.15 -5.15 -7.68
N ILE A 236 -15.50 -6.23 -8.10
CA ILE A 236 -16.15 -7.34 -8.84
C ILE A 236 -16.42 -8.54 -7.94
N LYS A 237 -15.79 -8.60 -6.77
CA LYS A 237 -16.05 -9.64 -5.78
C LYS A 237 -15.72 -9.15 -4.38
N ASP A 238 -16.60 -9.44 -3.43
CA ASP A 238 -16.33 -9.41 -2.00
C ASP A 238 -16.21 -10.86 -1.53
N ASN A 239 -15.06 -11.26 -0.99
CA ASN A 239 -14.88 -12.63 -0.49
C ASN A 239 -15.53 -12.86 0.89
N GLY A 240 -16.16 -11.82 1.46
CA GLY A 240 -16.72 -11.87 2.80
C GLY A 240 -15.64 -11.81 3.89
N TRP A 241 -16.11 -11.77 5.13
CA TRP A 241 -15.24 -11.80 6.30
C TRP A 241 -14.66 -13.20 6.51
N ASN A 242 -13.45 -13.27 7.08
CA ASN A 242 -12.75 -14.50 7.42
C ASN A 242 -13.53 -15.43 8.38
N ALA A 243 -14.52 -14.90 9.09
CA ALA A 243 -15.44 -15.62 9.95
C ALA A 243 -16.76 -14.85 10.12
N ASP A 244 -17.89 -15.55 10.16
CA ASP A 244 -19.20 -14.94 10.46
C ASP A 244 -19.28 -14.47 11.91
N LYS A 245 -18.59 -15.18 12.81
CA LYS A 245 -18.63 -14.94 14.25
C LYS A 245 -17.36 -15.44 14.95
N ARG A 246 -17.02 -14.83 16.08
CA ARG A 246 -15.93 -15.23 16.97
C ARG A 246 -16.45 -15.33 18.40
N GLN A 247 -16.28 -16.50 19.02
CA GLN A 247 -16.63 -16.70 20.42
C GLN A 247 -15.44 -16.42 21.31
N PHE A 248 -15.66 -15.64 22.36
CA PHE A 248 -14.65 -15.34 23.37
C PHE A 248 -14.59 -16.40 24.47
N GLY A 249 -13.49 -16.39 25.22
CA GLY A 249 -13.37 -17.19 26.41
C GLY A 249 -14.25 -16.66 27.54
N THR A 250 -14.53 -17.54 28.50
CA THR A 250 -15.08 -17.14 29.78
C THR A 250 -13.96 -16.73 30.74
N ILE A 251 -14.26 -15.82 31.66
CA ILE A 251 -13.32 -15.30 32.65
C ILE A 251 -13.85 -15.68 34.05
N ASN A 252 -12.98 -16.22 34.88
CA ASN A 252 -13.28 -16.41 36.30
C ASN A 252 -13.26 -15.05 37.00
N THR A 253 -14.32 -14.74 37.74
CA THR A 253 -14.41 -13.52 38.52
C THR A 253 -13.34 -13.51 39.63
N PRO A 254 -12.57 -12.41 39.80
CA PRO A 254 -11.61 -12.30 40.89
C PRO A 254 -12.24 -12.47 42.28
N VAL A 255 -11.58 -13.20 43.17
CA VAL A 255 -12.00 -13.29 44.57
C VAL A 255 -11.47 -12.09 45.34
N ILE A 256 -12.36 -11.38 46.03
CA ILE A 256 -12.02 -10.22 46.86
C ILE A 256 -12.46 -10.51 48.29
N SER A 257 -11.50 -10.47 49.23
CA SER A 257 -11.79 -10.75 50.63
C SER A 257 -12.83 -9.77 51.20
N GLY A 258 -13.91 -10.30 51.76
CA GLY A 258 -14.99 -9.51 52.39
C GLY A 258 -16.06 -9.03 51.42
N TYR A 259 -15.92 -9.33 50.13
CA TYR A 259 -16.89 -9.03 49.09
C TYR A 259 -17.34 -10.32 48.39
N HIS A 260 -18.57 -10.33 47.89
CA HIS A 260 -19.09 -11.42 47.08
C HIS A 260 -19.55 -10.89 45.73
N ALA A 261 -19.21 -11.63 44.67
CA ALA A 261 -19.68 -11.33 43.33
C ALA A 261 -21.06 -11.96 43.08
N ASP A 262 -21.85 -11.32 42.23
CA ASP A 262 -23.10 -11.87 41.71
C ASP A 262 -22.90 -13.08 40.76
N LYS A 263 -21.71 -13.20 40.16
CA LYS A 263 -21.38 -14.25 39.19
C LYS A 263 -19.97 -14.80 39.40
N ARG A 264 -19.83 -16.13 39.32
CA ARG A 264 -18.54 -16.84 39.41
C ARG A 264 -17.73 -16.74 38.12
N ILE A 265 -18.43 -16.78 36.99
CA ILE A 265 -17.86 -16.78 35.64
C ILE A 265 -18.62 -15.73 34.83
N ALA A 266 -17.89 -14.94 34.04
CA ALA A 266 -18.44 -13.95 33.12
C ALA A 266 -17.86 -14.15 31.70
N GLY A 267 -18.46 -13.50 30.70
CA GLY A 267 -18.05 -13.61 29.31
C GLY A 267 -18.52 -14.90 28.62
N GLY A 268 -17.81 -15.32 27.57
CA GLY A 268 -18.23 -16.39 26.67
C GLY A 268 -19.14 -15.93 25.53
N ASN A 269 -19.27 -14.61 25.36
CA ASN A 269 -20.10 -13.98 24.34
C ASN A 269 -19.46 -14.11 22.96
N THR A 270 -20.27 -13.82 21.94
CA THR A 270 -19.86 -13.95 20.55
C THR A 270 -20.05 -12.62 19.83
N VAL A 271 -19.04 -12.21 19.08
CA VAL A 271 -19.10 -11.02 18.22
C VAL A 271 -19.13 -11.44 16.75
N SER A 272 -19.61 -10.54 15.89
CA SER A 272 -19.67 -10.70 14.44
C SER A 272 -19.23 -9.41 13.75
N PRO A 273 -18.91 -9.41 12.45
CA PRO A 273 -18.60 -8.18 11.73
C PRO A 273 -19.71 -7.12 11.78
N SER A 274 -20.97 -7.53 11.97
CA SER A 274 -22.13 -6.65 12.16
C SER A 274 -22.43 -6.26 13.61
N HIS A 275 -21.79 -6.92 14.59
CA HIS A 275 -21.97 -6.67 16.02
C HIS A 275 -20.63 -6.86 16.75
N LEU A 276 -19.91 -5.75 16.94
CA LEU A 276 -18.51 -5.75 17.32
C LEU A 276 -18.26 -5.63 18.82
N GLU A 277 -19.26 -5.41 19.66
CA GLU A 277 -19.02 -5.15 21.08
C GLU A 277 -20.06 -5.82 21.97
N GLU A 278 -19.55 -6.60 22.93
CA GLU A 278 -20.31 -7.29 23.96
C GLU A 278 -19.85 -6.83 25.33
N ILE A 279 -20.76 -6.28 26.14
CA ILE A 279 -20.45 -5.74 27.47
C ILE A 279 -21.12 -6.60 28.54
N GLY A 280 -20.31 -7.15 29.43
CA GLY A 280 -20.74 -7.84 30.64
C GLY A 280 -20.46 -7.03 31.90
N THR A 281 -21.27 -7.25 32.94
CA THR A 281 -21.07 -6.65 34.26
C THR A 281 -21.08 -7.72 35.35
N VAL A 282 -20.16 -7.57 36.30
CA VAL A 282 -20.07 -8.32 37.55
C VAL A 282 -20.10 -7.33 38.71
N ASN A 283 -21.00 -7.57 39.67
CA ASN A 283 -21.19 -6.70 40.81
C ASN A 283 -20.72 -7.40 42.09
N TYR A 284 -19.85 -6.72 42.82
CA TYR A 284 -19.48 -7.06 44.18
C TYR A 284 -20.38 -6.37 45.17
N LYS A 285 -20.65 -7.05 46.27
CA LYS A 285 -21.40 -6.53 47.41
C LYS A 285 -20.68 -6.93 48.70
N VAL A 286 -20.82 -6.10 49.73
CA VAL A 286 -20.35 -6.42 51.09
C VAL A 286 -21.35 -7.33 51.78
N ILE A 287 -20.85 -8.15 52.71
CA ILE A 287 -21.71 -8.99 53.55
C ILE A 287 -21.84 -8.33 54.91
N ILE A 288 -23.07 -7.98 55.30
CA ILE A 288 -23.35 -7.31 56.58
C ILE A 288 -24.34 -8.17 57.38
N PRO A 289 -24.01 -8.59 58.61
CA PRO A 289 -24.97 -9.24 59.49
C PRO A 289 -25.90 -8.20 60.15
N VAL A 290 -27.21 -8.47 60.16
CA VAL A 290 -28.24 -7.62 60.78
C VAL A 290 -29.23 -8.44 61.61
N TYR A 291 -29.96 -7.80 62.52
CA TYR A 291 -31.06 -8.43 63.26
C TYR A 291 -32.23 -8.87 62.35
N PRO A 292 -33.18 -9.69 62.83
CA PRO A 292 -34.40 -10.08 62.09
C PRO A 292 -35.25 -8.93 61.51
N LYS A 293 -35.07 -7.70 62.02
CA LYS A 293 -35.74 -6.49 61.53
C LYS A 293 -34.80 -5.53 60.77
N GLY A 294 -33.61 -5.98 60.37
CA GLY A 294 -32.65 -5.20 59.57
C GLY A 294 -31.82 -4.17 60.35
N GLN A 295 -31.95 -4.10 61.69
CA GLN A 295 -31.18 -3.16 62.51
C GLN A 295 -29.74 -3.67 62.76
N PRO A 296 -28.73 -2.78 62.80
CA PRO A 296 -27.37 -3.12 63.23
C PRO A 296 -27.32 -3.58 64.70
N ILE A 297 -26.47 -4.56 65.01
CA ILE A 297 -26.34 -5.16 66.35
C ILE A 297 -25.45 -4.30 67.24
N LEU A 298 -26.04 -3.46 68.11
CA LEU A 298 -25.32 -2.61 69.07
C LEU A 298 -24.64 -3.45 70.16
N GLY A 299 -23.30 -3.38 70.23
CA GLY A 299 -22.49 -4.04 71.27
C GLY A 299 -21.98 -5.45 70.92
N ALA A 300 -22.42 -6.07 69.83
CA ALA A 300 -21.87 -7.35 69.38
C ALA A 300 -20.71 -7.14 68.40
N LYS A 301 -19.74 -8.05 68.42
CA LYS A 301 -18.71 -8.10 67.38
C LYS A 301 -19.39 -8.42 66.05
N HIS A 302 -19.29 -7.52 65.08
CA HIS A 302 -19.78 -7.78 63.73
C HIS A 302 -19.04 -9.00 63.17
N LEU A 303 -19.79 -10.05 62.80
CA LEU A 303 -19.19 -11.15 62.06
C LEU A 303 -18.90 -10.69 60.64
N GLN A 304 -17.65 -10.84 60.23
CA GLN A 304 -17.30 -10.68 58.82
C GLN A 304 -17.22 -12.06 58.21
N TYR A 305 -18.16 -12.37 57.31
CA TYR A 305 -18.05 -13.57 56.50
C TYR A 305 -16.84 -13.46 55.58
N ARG A 306 -16.00 -14.49 55.58
CA ARG A 306 -14.92 -14.58 54.61
C ARG A 306 -15.47 -15.16 53.31
N THR A 307 -15.17 -14.50 52.20
CA THR A 307 -15.42 -15.03 50.86
C THR A 307 -14.65 -16.33 50.68
N ASP A 308 -15.26 -17.32 50.03
CA ASP A 308 -14.57 -18.55 49.66
C ASP A 308 -13.41 -18.23 48.71
N SER A 309 -12.21 -18.73 49.01
CA SER A 309 -11.01 -18.44 48.24
C SER A 309 -11.03 -18.97 46.81
N ASN A 310 -11.94 -19.91 46.49
CA ASN A 310 -12.09 -20.57 45.18
C ASN A 310 -13.43 -20.25 44.49
N ASP A 311 -14.33 -19.55 45.17
CA ASP A 311 -15.65 -19.21 44.65
C ASP A 311 -16.12 -17.84 45.17
N PRO A 312 -15.99 -16.76 44.37
CA PRO A 312 -16.37 -15.41 44.79
C PRO A 312 -17.88 -15.24 45.02
N THR A 313 -18.69 -16.23 44.67
CA THR A 313 -20.15 -16.23 44.92
C THR A 313 -20.52 -16.90 46.24
N LYS A 314 -19.54 -17.48 46.95
CA LYS A 314 -19.76 -18.24 48.18
C LYS A 314 -18.97 -17.67 49.35
N VAL A 315 -19.38 -18.11 50.52
CA VAL A 315 -18.78 -17.79 51.81
C VAL A 315 -18.30 -19.08 52.46
N VAL A 316 -17.16 -19.02 53.15
CA VAL A 316 -16.67 -20.15 53.95
C VAL A 316 -17.29 -20.12 55.35
N LEU A 317 -17.66 -21.30 55.85
CA LEU A 317 -18.17 -21.51 57.20
C LEU A 317 -17.04 -21.24 58.21
N ASN A 318 -17.08 -20.14 58.97
CA ASN A 318 -16.04 -19.94 59.99
C ASN A 318 -16.38 -19.07 61.20
N GLN A 319 -17.62 -18.63 61.42
CA GLN A 319 -17.91 -17.84 62.62
C GLN A 319 -19.14 -18.33 63.37
N SER A 320 -18.90 -18.70 64.64
CA SER A 320 -19.95 -18.83 65.66
C SER A 320 -20.73 -17.52 65.71
N VAL A 321 -22.06 -17.62 65.70
CA VAL A 321 -22.95 -16.47 65.87
C VAL A 321 -22.54 -15.64 67.11
N PRO A 322 -22.62 -14.30 67.07
CA PRO A 322 -22.20 -13.48 68.20
C PRO A 322 -22.98 -13.81 69.46
N GLU A 323 -22.29 -13.82 70.60
CA GLU A 323 -22.96 -13.83 71.90
C GLU A 323 -23.61 -12.47 72.14
N VAL A 324 -24.88 -12.49 72.55
CA VAL A 324 -25.64 -11.29 72.92
C VAL A 324 -25.99 -11.46 74.40
N LEU A 325 -25.54 -10.53 75.25
CA LEU A 325 -25.75 -10.62 76.69
C LEU A 325 -27.25 -10.72 77.03
N GLY A 326 -27.65 -11.79 77.72
CA GLY A 326 -29.04 -12.06 78.10
C GLY A 326 -29.87 -12.80 77.04
N TYR A 327 -29.25 -13.28 75.95
CA TYR A 327 -29.92 -14.02 74.88
C TYR A 327 -29.07 -15.18 74.33
N PHE A 328 -29.72 -16.26 73.89
CA PHE A 328 -29.09 -17.36 73.16
C PHE A 328 -29.59 -17.46 71.71
N PRO A 329 -28.72 -17.77 70.74
CA PRO A 329 -29.10 -17.85 69.33
C PRO A 329 -29.82 -19.17 68.99
N THR A 330 -30.73 -19.11 68.01
CA THR A 330 -31.46 -20.29 67.48
C THR A 330 -30.59 -21.25 66.66
N GLN A 331 -29.42 -20.80 66.22
CA GLN A 331 -28.46 -21.56 65.42
C GLN A 331 -27.04 -21.20 65.86
N SER A 332 -26.14 -22.18 65.98
CA SER A 332 -24.77 -21.97 66.46
C SER A 332 -23.82 -21.45 65.36
N ALA A 333 -24.21 -21.60 64.09
CA ALA A 333 -23.47 -21.14 62.93
C ALA A 333 -24.41 -20.67 61.83
N VAL A 334 -23.89 -19.84 60.94
CA VAL A 334 -24.65 -19.22 59.85
C VAL A 334 -23.95 -19.45 58.52
N MET A 335 -24.67 -20.00 57.55
CA MET A 335 -24.24 -20.09 56.16
C MET A 335 -25.24 -19.37 55.25
N PRO A 336 -24.93 -18.14 54.80
CA PRO A 336 -25.72 -17.44 53.79
C PRO A 336 -25.86 -18.31 52.52
N SER A 337 -27.10 -18.63 52.15
CA SER A 337 -27.40 -19.25 50.85
C SER A 337 -27.41 -18.23 49.70
N ARG A 338 -27.61 -16.95 50.05
CA ARG A 338 -27.56 -15.78 49.18
C ARG A 338 -26.76 -14.69 49.90
N PRO A 339 -25.44 -14.55 49.63
CA PRO A 339 -24.61 -13.59 50.34
C PRO A 339 -24.98 -12.14 50.03
N ASP A 340 -25.79 -11.92 49.00
CA ASP A 340 -26.31 -10.62 48.57
C ASP A 340 -27.57 -10.17 49.31
N GLN A 341 -27.97 -10.93 50.33
CA GLN A 341 -29.12 -10.67 51.17
C GLN A 341 -28.76 -10.72 52.64
N ASP A 342 -29.43 -9.87 53.41
CA ASP A 342 -29.38 -9.88 54.86
C ASP A 342 -29.80 -11.25 55.38
N MET A 343 -28.94 -11.86 56.20
CA MET A 343 -29.28 -13.11 56.88
C MET A 343 -29.68 -12.82 58.32
N PRO A 344 -30.97 -12.97 58.68
CA PRO A 344 -31.42 -12.73 60.04
C PRO A 344 -30.97 -13.86 60.97
N ILE A 345 -30.48 -13.49 62.15
CA ILE A 345 -30.22 -14.44 63.25
C ILE A 345 -31.25 -14.19 64.35
N VAL A 346 -32.04 -15.21 64.68
CA VAL A 346 -33.03 -15.13 65.75
C VAL A 346 -32.37 -15.47 67.08
N TYR A 347 -32.56 -14.59 68.07
CA TYR A 347 -32.10 -14.75 69.45
C TYR A 347 -33.29 -14.88 70.38
N ASN A 348 -33.22 -15.83 71.31
CA ASN A 348 -34.22 -16.05 72.36
C ASN A 348 -33.67 -15.52 73.70
N PRO A 349 -34.51 -14.91 74.55
CA PRO A 349 -34.06 -14.44 75.86
C PRO A 349 -33.64 -15.61 76.74
N ASP A 350 -32.56 -15.43 77.50
CA ASP A 350 -32.20 -16.37 78.57
C ASP A 350 -33.38 -16.43 79.54
N GLN A 351 -33.87 -17.63 79.84
CA GLN A 351 -34.94 -17.75 80.82
C GLN A 351 -34.39 -17.30 82.17
N GLN A 352 -34.87 -16.15 82.67
CA GLN A 352 -34.65 -15.73 84.04
C GLN A 352 -35.27 -16.79 84.94
N GLN A 353 -34.43 -17.61 85.58
CA GLN A 353 -34.82 -18.42 86.73
C GLN A 353 -34.90 -17.55 87.98
#